data_AF-A0A7V8VW74-F1
#
_entry.id   AF-A0A7V8VW74-F1
#
_cell.length_a   1.000
_cell.length_b   1.000
_cell.length_c   1.000
_cell.angle_alpha   90.00
_cell.angle_beta   90.00
_cell.angle_gamma   90.00
#
_symmetry.space_group_name_H-M   'P 1'
#
loop_
_entity.id
_entity.type
_entity.pdbx_description
1 polymer ?
#
loop_
_entity_poly.entity_id
_entity_poly.type
_entity_poly.pdbx_seq_one_letter_code
_entity_poly.pdbx_strand_id
1 'polypeptide(L)'
;STGDYAGLSAYHARVVRPFYALRQRRPGYEVSVMKAAMEILGHKAGPARSPLANPGEEDRAELARLLEELSVPTAAQRASRAVPV
;
A
#
# COMPACT_ATOMS: atom_id res chain seq x y z
N SER A 1 -2.85 -30.08 12.51
CA SER A 1 -1.87 -29.45 11.60
C SER A 1 -1.20 -28.32 12.36
N THR A 2 0.10 -28.41 12.61
CA THR A 2 0.86 -27.31 13.23
C THR A 2 1.15 -26.28 12.14
N GLY A 3 0.78 -25.01 12.36
CA GLY A 3 0.95 -23.97 11.36
C GLY A 3 2.42 -23.63 11.08
N ASP A 4 2.75 -23.32 9.82
CA ASP A 4 4.07 -22.80 9.44
C ASP A 4 4.22 -21.32 9.81
N TYR A 5 4.51 -21.07 11.08
CA TYR A 5 4.71 -19.71 11.59
C TYR A 5 6.03 -19.09 11.10
N ALA A 6 7.02 -19.90 10.75
CA ALA A 6 8.31 -19.42 10.23
C ALA A 6 8.14 -18.84 8.82
N GLY A 7 7.47 -19.57 7.93
CA GLY A 7 7.13 -19.10 6.59
C GLY A 7 6.25 -17.85 6.62
N LEU A 8 5.25 -17.82 7.51
CA LEU A 8 4.39 -16.63 7.69
C LEU A 8 5.19 -15.40 8.14
N SER A 9 6.09 -15.56 9.11
CA SER A 9 6.93 -14.46 9.61
C SER A 9 7.85 -13.91 8.51
N ALA A 10 8.48 -14.80 7.73
CA ALA A 10 9.32 -14.41 6.61
C ALA A 10 8.51 -13.69 5.51
N TYR A 11 7.31 -14.16 5.21
CA TYR A 11 6.40 -13.50 4.27
C TYR A 11 5.98 -12.11 4.77
N HIS A 12 5.59 -11.99 6.04
CA HIS A 12 5.24 -10.72 6.67
C HIS A 12 6.41 -9.72 6.62
N ALA A 13 7.62 -10.16 6.94
CA ALA A 13 8.82 -9.31 6.90
C ALA A 13 9.09 -8.75 5.49
N ARG A 14 8.82 -9.53 4.44
CA ARG A 14 9.02 -9.11 3.04
C ARG A 14 7.88 -8.23 2.52
N VAL A 15 6.62 -8.58 2.82
CA VAL A 15 5.45 -7.98 2.15
C VAL A 15 4.80 -6.88 2.97
N VAL A 16 4.70 -7.06 4.29
CA VAL A 16 3.92 -6.17 5.16
C VAL A 16 4.82 -5.09 5.78
N ARG A 17 6.01 -5.48 6.26
CA ARG A 17 6.89 -4.59 7.02
C ARG A 17 7.35 -3.35 6.23
N PRO A 18 7.76 -3.42 4.95
CA PRO A 18 8.20 -2.22 4.22
C PRO A 18 7.09 -1.19 4.10
N PHE A 19 5.87 -1.64 3.81
CA PHE A 19 4.71 -0.78 3.70
C PHE A 19 4.32 -0.15 5.04
N TYR A 20 4.43 -0.89 6.15
CA TYR A 20 4.24 -0.35 7.49
C TYR A 20 5.33 0.64 7.91
N ALA A 21 6.58 0.40 7.52
CA ALA A 21 7.69 1.31 7.81
C ALA A 21 7.41 2.69 7.19
N LEU A 22 6.92 2.74 5.96
CA LEU A 22 6.52 4.00 5.30
C LEU A 22 5.40 4.71 6.06
N ARG A 23 4.37 3.97 6.48
CA ARG A 23 3.21 4.52 7.24
C ARG A 23 3.58 5.08 8.61
N GLN A 24 4.67 4.61 9.22
CA GLN A 24 5.12 5.03 10.55
C GLN A 24 6.12 6.20 10.53
N ARG A 25 6.58 6.66 9.35
CA ARG A 25 7.61 7.71 9.26
C ARG A 25 7.20 9.05 9.86
N ARG A 26 5.93 9.42 9.74
CA ARG A 26 5.39 10.71 10.20
C ARG A 26 3.95 10.54 10.67
N PRO A 27 3.50 11.29 11.70
CA PRO A 27 2.10 11.31 12.10
C PRO A 27 1.18 11.67 10.93
N GLY A 28 0.12 10.90 10.72
CA GLY A 28 -0.82 11.07 9.62
C GLY A 28 -0.51 10.24 8.38
N TYR A 29 0.70 9.67 8.27
CA TYR A 29 1.06 8.77 7.17
C TYR A 29 0.33 7.43 7.25
N GLU A 30 -0.24 7.07 8.41
CA GLU A 30 -1.04 5.86 8.56
C GLU A 30 -2.23 5.85 7.60
N VAL A 31 -2.75 7.05 7.30
CA VAL A 31 -3.87 7.28 6.36
C VAL A 31 -3.36 7.84 5.03
N SER A 32 -2.50 8.86 5.03
CA SER A 32 -2.15 9.57 3.80
C SER A 32 -1.31 8.72 2.82
N VAL A 33 -0.50 7.78 3.32
CA VAL A 33 0.18 6.77 2.49
C VAL A 33 -0.82 5.81 1.86
N MET A 34 -1.87 5.40 2.58
CA MET A 34 -2.92 4.55 2.01
C MET A 34 -3.65 5.25 0.87
N LYS A 35 -4.00 6.52 1.06
CA LYS A 35 -4.65 7.33 0.03
C LYS A 35 -3.74 7.54 -1.17
N ALA A 36 -2.43 7.75 -0.94
CA ALA A 36 -1.45 7.83 -2.02
C ALA A 36 -1.34 6.50 -2.80
N ALA A 37 -1.34 5.36 -2.11
CA ALA A 37 -1.32 4.04 -2.73
C ALA A 37 -2.57 3.80 -3.58
N MET A 38 -3.74 4.19 -3.06
CA MET A 38 -5.00 4.13 -3.80
C MET A 38 -4.90 4.94 -5.10
N GLU A 39 -4.46 6.20 -5.04
CA GLU A 39 -4.30 7.05 -6.22
C GLU A 39 -3.30 6.45 -7.24
N ILE A 40 -2.15 5.94 -6.78
CA ILE A 40 -1.15 5.27 -7.62
C ILE A 40 -1.76 4.06 -8.34
N LEU A 41 -2.61 3.30 -7.65
CA LEU A 41 -3.29 2.13 -8.19
C LEU A 41 -4.53 2.49 -9.04
N GLY A 42 -4.86 3.77 -9.20
CA GLY A 42 -6.00 4.24 -9.99
C GLY A 42 -7.34 4.28 -9.24
N HIS A 43 -7.32 4.18 -7.91
CA HIS A 43 -8.49 4.39 -7.05
C HIS A 43 -8.56 5.85 -6.58
N LYS A 44 -9.70 6.51 -6.83
CA LYS A 44 -9.93 7.88 -6.34
C LYS A 44 -10.05 7.89 -4.81
N ALA A 45 -9.09 8.53 -4.14
CA ALA A 45 -9.05 8.71 -2.68
C ALA A 45 -8.96 10.19 -2.28
N GLY A 46 -8.36 11.04 -3.12
CA GLY A 46 -8.07 12.43 -2.86
C GLY A 46 -6.99 12.66 -1.79
N PRO A 47 -6.59 13.92 -1.55
CA PRO A 47 -5.57 14.26 -0.56
C PRO A 47 -6.06 13.99 0.87
N ALA A 48 -5.12 13.90 1.82
CA ALA A 48 -5.45 13.97 3.24
C ALA A 48 -5.99 15.37 3.60
N ARG A 49 -6.91 15.44 4.57
CA ARG A 49 -7.41 16.72 5.09
C ARG A 49 -6.46 17.24 6.18
N SER A 50 -6.36 18.56 6.28
CA SER A 50 -5.68 19.22 7.41
C SER A 50 -6.22 18.67 8.75
N PRO A 51 -5.35 18.39 9.75
CA PRO A 51 -3.93 18.72 9.84
C PRO A 51 -2.96 17.65 9.29
N LEU A 52 -3.46 16.60 8.61
CA LEU A 52 -2.61 15.49 8.17
C LEU A 52 -1.80 15.85 6.91
N ALA A 53 -0.51 15.56 6.93
CA ALA A 53 0.37 15.76 5.79
C ALA A 53 0.25 14.62 4.76
N ASN A 54 0.34 14.97 3.48
CA ASN A 54 0.48 13.98 2.41
C ASN A 54 1.94 13.48 2.33
N PRO A 55 2.18 12.28 1.79
CA PRO A 55 3.55 11.82 1.51
C PRO A 55 4.22 12.71 0.47
N GLY A 56 5.50 13.01 0.70
CA GLY A 56 6.32 13.76 -0.25
C GLY A 56 6.64 12.94 -1.51
N GLU A 57 7.37 13.55 -2.44
CA GLU A 57 7.73 12.91 -3.71
C GLU A 57 8.57 11.65 -3.52
N GLU A 58 9.57 11.69 -2.64
CA GLU A 58 10.43 10.55 -2.33
C GLU A 58 9.64 9.38 -1.73
N ASP A 59 8.80 9.65 -0.72
CA ASP A 59 7.93 8.65 -0.10
C ASP A 59 6.92 8.06 -1.11
N ARG A 60 6.41 8.87 -2.05
CA ARG A 60 5.52 8.40 -3.14
C ARG A 60 6.26 7.53 -4.16
N ALA A 61 7.50 7.88 -4.51
CA ALA A 61 8.30 7.08 -5.43
C ALA A 61 8.67 5.72 -4.81
N GLU A 62 9.04 5.70 -3.53
CA GLU A 62 9.26 4.45 -2.79
C GLU A 62 7.98 3.60 -2.72
N LEU A 63 6.84 4.23 -2.40
CA LEU A 63 5.55 3.56 -2.39
C LEU A 63 5.20 2.93 -3.74
N ALA A 64 5.41 3.64 -4.85
CA ALA A 64 5.15 3.12 -6.19
C ALA A 64 6.00 1.88 -6.49
N ARG A 65 7.30 1.91 -6.18
CA ARG A 65 8.19 0.75 -6.33
C ARG A 65 7.73 -0.45 -5.50
N LEU A 66 7.37 -0.23 -4.24
CA LEU A 66 6.86 -1.30 -3.37
C LEU A 66 5.57 -1.93 -3.92
N LEU A 67 4.65 -1.14 -4.45
CA LEU A 67 3.39 -1.65 -5.02
C LEU A 67 3.64 -2.47 -6.30
N GLU A 68 4.60 -2.05 -7.12
CA GLU A 68 5.03 -2.76 -8.32
C GLU A 68 5.71 -4.09 -7.97
N GLU A 69 6.68 -4.08 -7.05
CA GLU A 69 7.38 -5.30 -6.57
C GLU A 69 6.41 -6.33 -5.99
N LEU A 70 5.39 -5.87 -5.27
CA LEU A 70 4.34 -6.71 -4.70
C LEU A 70 3.24 -7.09 -5.71
N SER A 71 3.33 -6.61 -6.95
CA SER A 71 2.36 -6.85 -8.02
C SER A 71 0.92 -6.56 -7.58
N VAL A 72 0.73 -5.45 -6.84
CA VAL A 72 -0.59 -5.07 -6.32
C VAL A 72 -1.50 -4.71 -7.49
N PRO A 73 -2.67 -5.37 -7.66
CA PRO A 73 -3.54 -5.11 -8.80
C PRO A 73 -4.10 -3.69 -8.80
N THR A 74 -4.02 -3.01 -9.94
CA THR A 74 -4.62 -1.69 -10.18
C THR A 74 -6.14 -1.77 -10.23
N ALA A 75 -6.80 -0.61 -10.11
CA ALA A 75 -8.24 -0.48 -10.27
C ALA A 75 -8.74 -1.05 -11.60
N ALA A 76 -8.00 -0.82 -12.69
CA ALA A 76 -8.34 -1.36 -14.02
C ALA A 76 -8.24 -2.89 -14.06
N GLN A 77 -7.16 -3.47 -13.52
CA GLN A 77 -6.97 -4.93 -13.46
C GLN A 77 -8.01 -5.63 -12.58
N ARG A 78 -8.46 -4.96 -11.52
CA ARG A 78 -9.55 -5.46 -10.67
C ARG A 78 -10.90 -5.39 -11.38
N ALA A 79 -11.17 -4.32 -12.12
CA ALA A 79 -12.40 -4.19 -12.91
C ALA A 79 -12.50 -5.25 -14.00
N SER A 80 -11.39 -5.58 -14.69
CA SER A 80 -11.37 -6.62 -15.73
C SER A 80 -11.48 -8.05 -15.20
N ARG A 81 -11.23 -8.26 -13.90
CA ARG A 81 -11.27 -9.58 -13.25
C ARG A 81 -12.61 -9.87 -12.56
N ALA A 82 -13.55 -8.91 -12.57
CA ALA A 82 -14.90 -9.15 -12.08
C ALA A 82 -15.54 -10.26 -12.91
N VAL A 83 -15.67 -11.45 -12.30
CA VAL A 83 -16.48 -12.54 -12.83
C VAL A 83 -17.92 -12.00 -12.90
N PRO A 84 -18.62 -12.09 -14.05
CA PRO A 84 -20.02 -11.72 -14.11
C PRO A 84 -20.77 -12.60 -13.09
N VAL A 85 -21.42 -11.95 -12.12
CA VAL A 85 -22.31 -12.60 -11.15
C VAL A 85 -23.61 -12.98 -11.84
#